data_AF-A0A930MKQ9-F1
#
_entry.id   AF-A0A930MKQ9-F1
#
_cell.length_a   1.000
_cell.length_b   1.000
_cell.length_c   1.000
_cell.angle_alpha   90.00
_cell.angle_beta   90.00
_cell.angle_gamma   90.00
#
_symmetry.space_group_name_H-M   'P 1'
#
loop_
_entity.id
_entity.type
_entity.pdbx_description
1 polymer ?
#
loop_
_entity_poly.entity_id
_entity_poly.type
_entity_poly.pdbx_seq_one_letter_code
_entity_poly.pdbx_strand_id
1 'polypeptide(L)' 'MADFKNKVVYQIYPKSFKDSNGDGIGDLRGVIDALDYLADMGVDYLWLTPFFVSPQKDNGYDIA' A
#
# COMPACT_ATOMS: atom_id res chain seq x y z
N MET A 1 -3.61 -23.85 6.31
CA MET A 1 -3.90 -22.41 6.36
C MET A 1 -2.65 -21.71 6.86
N ALA A 2 -2.29 -20.57 6.27
CA ALA A 2 -1.20 -19.75 6.79
C ALA A 2 -1.61 -19.17 8.16
N ASP A 3 -0.73 -19.27 9.16
CA ASP A 3 -0.95 -18.72 10.50
C ASP A 3 -0.38 -17.30 10.56
N PHE A 4 -1.23 -16.33 10.90
CA PHE A 4 -0.86 -14.91 11.01
C PHE A 4 -0.38 -14.50 12.41
N LYS A 5 -0.50 -15.35 13.43
CA LYS A 5 -0.24 -14.97 14.83
C LYS A 5 1.18 -14.46 15.09
N ASN A 6 2.15 -14.88 14.29
CA ASN A 6 3.56 -14.51 14.40
C ASN A 6 4.06 -13.75 13.17
N LYS A 7 3.19 -13.02 12.48
CA LYS A 7 3.49 -12.34 11.22
C LYS A 7 3.37 -10.83 11.36
N VAL A 8 4.28 -10.10 10.70
CA VAL A 8 4.30 -8.64 10.69
C VAL A 8 3.55 -8.14 9.47
N VAL A 9 2.46 -7.42 9.70
CA VAL A 9 1.69 -6.76 8.64
C VAL A 9 2.04 -5.28 8.62
N TYR A 10 2.47 -4.77 7.46
CA TYR A 10 2.74 -3.35 7.26
C TYR A 10 1.61 -2.72 6.44
N GLN A 11 0.94 -1.73 7.03
CA GLN A 11 -0.14 -1.02 6.36
C GLN A 11 0.42 0.15 5.54
N ILE A 12 0.00 0.27 4.28
CA ILE A 12 0.41 1.34 3.37
C ILE A 12 -0.83 2.11 2.92
N TYR A 13 -0.75 3.44 3.00
CA TYR A 13 -1.62 4.37 2.27
C TYR A 13 -0.94 4.78 0.96
N PRO A 14 -1.30 4.19 -0.21
CA PRO A 14 -0.49 4.29 -1.43
C PRO A 14 -0.22 5.73 -1.86
N LYS A 15 -1.22 6.61 -1.76
CA LYS A 15 -1.16 8.02 -2.17
C LYS A 15 -0.10 8.85 -1.46
N SER A 16 0.40 8.39 -0.32
CA SER A 16 1.45 9.11 0.45
C SER A 16 2.71 8.27 0.66
N PHE A 17 2.83 7.13 0.00
CA PHE A 17 3.95 6.22 0.22
C PHE A 17 5.15 6.56 -0.67
N LYS A 18 5.00 6.39 -1.99
CA LYS A 18 6.07 6.68 -2.96
C LYS A 18 5.45 6.99 -4.32
N ASP A 19 5.76 8.16 -4.85
CA ASP A 19 5.43 8.60 -6.21
C ASP A 19 6.52 8.09 -7.16
N SER A 20 6.11 7.39 -8.23
CA SER A 20 7.02 6.85 -9.24
C SER A 20 7.00 7.62 -10.57
N ASN A 21 6.03 8.52 -10.77
CA ASN A 21 5.80 9.19 -12.05
C ASN A 21 5.98 10.73 -11.97
N GLY A 22 6.12 11.30 -10.77
CA GLY A 22 6.35 12.71 -10.52
C GLY A 22 5.09 13.57 -10.49
N ASP A 23 3.89 13.00 -10.35
CA ASP A 23 2.63 13.73 -10.27
C ASP A 23 2.28 14.26 -8.86
N GLY A 24 3.09 13.90 -7.85
CA GLY A 24 2.93 14.31 -6.46
C GLY A 24 2.03 13.38 -5.63
N ILE A 25 1.52 12.30 -6.20
CA ILE A 25 0.68 11.30 -5.53
C ILE A 25 1.38 9.94 -5.60
N GLY A 26 1.47 9.26 -4.46
CA GLY A 26 2.04 7.92 -4.44
C GLY A 26 1.17 6.91 -5.20
N ASP A 27 1.83 5.92 -5.83
CA ASP A 27 1.19 4.98 -6.74
C ASP A 27 1.63 3.54 -6.46
N LEU A 28 0.97 2.57 -7.10
CA LEU A 28 1.27 1.15 -6.90
C LEU A 28 2.66 0.76 -7.43
N ARG A 29 3.20 1.46 -8.43
CA ARG A 29 4.56 1.20 -8.91
C ARG A 29 5.59 1.66 -7.86
N GLY A 30 5.36 2.78 -7.19
CA GLY A 30 6.15 3.21 -6.05
C GLY A 30 6.11 2.20 -4.89
N VAL A 31 4.96 1.56 -4.64
CA VAL A 31 4.89 0.44 -3.68
C VAL A 31 5.76 -0.74 -4.11
N ILE A 32 5.70 -1.12 -5.40
CA ILE A 32 6.51 -2.21 -5.97
C ILE A 32 8.01 -1.92 -5.82
N ASP A 33 8.43 -0.68 -6.09
CA ASP A 33 9.83 -0.25 -6.01
C ASP A 33 10.39 -0.25 -4.57
N ALA A 34 9.54 -0.44 -3.56
CA ALA A 34 9.94 -0.51 -2.16
C ALA A 34 9.84 -1.92 -1.57
N LEU A 35 9.46 -2.94 -2.35
CA LEU A 35 9.27 -4.30 -1.85
C LEU A 35 10.55 -4.87 -1.22
N ASP A 36 11.72 -4.65 -1.84
CA ASP A 36 12.99 -5.11 -1.29
C ASP A 36 13.28 -4.45 0.07
N TYR A 37 13.06 -3.14 0.19
CA TYR A 37 13.20 -2.41 1.46
C TYR A 37 12.25 -2.94 2.55
N LEU A 38 11.00 -3.23 2.20
CA LEU A 38 10.01 -3.77 3.13
C LEU A 38 10.35 -5.21 3.55
N ALA A 39 10.84 -6.02 2.62
CA ALA A 39 11.28 -7.38 2.89
C ALA A 39 12.52 -7.40 3.81
N ASP A 40 13.50 -6.53 3.56
CA ASP A 40 14.70 -6.39 4.39
C ASP A 40 14.38 -5.93 5.82
N MET A 41 13.30 -5.16 5.99
CA MET A 41 12.77 -4.76 7.31
C MET A 41 12.12 -5.92 8.08
N GLY A 42 11.83 -7.04 7.41
CA GLY A 42 11.16 -8.21 7.99
C GLY A 42 9.64 -8.16 7.94
N VAL A 43 9.06 -7.41 7.00
CA VAL A 43 7.60 -7.40 6.78
C VAL A 43 7.17 -8.69 6.07
N ASP A 44 6.16 -9.37 6.61
CA ASP A 44 5.62 -10.60 6.01
C ASP A 44 4.47 -10.32 5.03
N TYR A 45 3.64 -9.31 5.32
CA TYR A 45 2.44 -8.99 4.53
C TYR A 45 2.24 -7.49 4.40
N LEU A 46 1.69 -7.07 3.26
CA LEU A 46 1.26 -5.70 3.02
C LEU A 46 -0.26 -5.59 3.10
N TRP A 47 -0.73 -4.60 3.84
CA TRP A 47 -2.13 -4.20 3.85
C TRP A 47 -2.25 -2.82 3.21
N LEU A 48 -2.83 -2.76 2.02
CA LEU A 48 -3.08 -1.49 1.33
C LEU A 48 -4.44 -0.93 1.76
N THR A 49 -4.51 0.37 2.03
CA THR A 49 -5.79 1.10 2.01
C THR A 49 -6.41 1.05 0.61
N PRO A 50 -7.70 1.41 0.43
CA PRO A 50 -8.37 1.30 -0.87
C PRO A 50 -7.63 1.99 -2.03
N PHE A 51 -7.58 1.29 -3.16
CA PHE A 51 -6.98 1.76 -4.43
C PHE A 51 -7.92 1.53 -5.63
N PHE A 52 -9.21 1.29 -5.36
CA PHE A 52 -10.24 1.13 -6.39
C PHE A 52 -10.68 2.48 -6.95
N VAL A 53 -11.40 2.46 -8.08
CA VAL A 53 -12.05 3.65 -8.62
C VAL A 53 -13.11 4.13 -7.61
N SER A 54 -13.03 5.40 -7.25
CA SER A 54 -13.85 6.01 -6.21
C SER A 54 -14.03 7.52 -6.48
N PRO A 55 -15.18 8.12 -6.15
CA PRO A 55 -15.40 9.57 -6.19
C PRO A 55 -14.57 10.36 -5.16
N GLN A 56 -13.85 9.69 -4.26
CA GLN A 56 -12.94 10.27 -3.27
C GLN A 56 -13.62 11.16 -2.21
N LYS A 57 -14.88 10.89 -1.87
CA LYS A 57 -15.57 11.56 -0.75
C LYS A 57 -15.17 10.99 0.61
N ASP A 58 -14.65 9.76 0.63
CA ASP A 58 -14.13 9.08 1.82
C ASP A 58 -12.80 8.38 1.53
N ASN A 59 -11.85 9.10 0.91
CA ASN A 59 -10.47 8.64 0.66
C ASN A 59 -10.34 7.26 -0.01
N GLY A 60 -11.28 6.90 -0.89
CA GLY A 60 -11.27 5.64 -1.62
C GLY A 60 -12.14 4.54 -1.00
N TYR A 61 -12.72 4.74 0.18
CA TYR A 61 -13.68 3.82 0.79
C TYR A 61 -15.09 3.94 0.17
N ASP A 62 -15.40 5.07 -0.46
CA ASP A 62 -16.60 5.26 -1.28
C ASP A 62 -16.36 4.74 -2.71
N ILE A 63 -16.55 3.44 -2.94
CA ILE A 63 -16.30 2.79 -4.24
C ILE A 63 -17.37 3.21 -5.28
N ALA A 64 -16.94 3.45 -6.53
CA ALA A 64 -17.78 3.86 -7.66
C ALA A 64 -18.50 2.70 -8.36
#